data_AF-A0A2Z5X2W4-F1
#
_entry.id   AF-A0A2Z5X2W4-F1
#
_cell.length_a   1.000
_cell.length_b   1.000
_cell.length_c   1.000
_cell.angle_alpha   90.00
_cell.angle_beta   90.00
_cell.angle_gamma   90.00
#
_symmetry.space_group_name_H-M   'P 1'
#
loop_
_entity.id
_entity.type
_entity.pdbx_description
1 polymer ?
#
loop_
_entity_poly.entity_id
_entity_poly.type
_entity_poly.pdbx_seq_one_letter_code
_entity_poly.pdbx_strand_id
1 'polypeptide(L)'
;MQGTLREIDVYTIIHLIEFGQRTGELLIESTSGKFWFLFFHNGELIYATDTDSNLTRLRDYLHGLGLEHALDRLANSKLGINVLEYGQIWSLLESNVINPTQAKSIIESTMREVLFDILSLYQGTFVFEISPALTPKLTQLKFSQISSEFARHLQRWQQFYPVIQSSNQCPVLMSNDALPHLRNWIDGKTTIRQLSRYSGLDICKIGQDIYEAIATGEVTVPPLVLNVPQQVKVQSPRVVCIDDSVTICRAVEYILHNHGYQVMAVSSPIKALSVIFQHKPDLVLCDITMPEIDGYELCGMLRRSSAFAKVPIIMLTGKDGFIDRVKARMVGATEYLTKPFGEKELLTTVEKYSKR
;
A
#
# COMPACT_ATOMS: atom_id res chain seq x y z
N MET A 1 6.95 -17.62 -4.33
CA MET A 1 5.97 -18.53 -3.67
C MET A 1 4.61 -17.89 -3.82
N GLN A 2 3.56 -18.60 -4.21
CA GLN A 2 2.22 -18.01 -4.38
C GLN A 2 1.14 -19.02 -4.02
N GLY A 3 -0.04 -18.55 -3.61
CA GLY A 3 -1.15 -19.42 -3.24
C GLY A 3 -2.33 -18.66 -2.65
N THR A 4 -3.21 -19.39 -1.97
CA THR A 4 -4.40 -18.82 -1.32
C THR A 4 -4.33 -18.91 0.20
N LEU A 5 -4.94 -17.95 0.90
CA LEU A 5 -5.02 -17.96 2.37
C LEU A 5 -5.95 -19.04 2.95
N ARG A 6 -6.65 -19.79 2.08
CA ARG A 6 -7.41 -20.99 2.49
C ARG A 6 -6.53 -22.21 2.68
N GLU A 7 -5.39 -22.26 1.99
CA GLU A 7 -4.46 -23.40 2.00
C GLU A 7 -3.38 -23.22 3.07
N ILE A 8 -2.97 -21.99 3.32
CA ILE A 8 -1.92 -21.63 4.28
C ILE A 8 -2.20 -20.25 4.86
N ASP A 9 -2.22 -20.14 6.19
CA ASP A 9 -2.46 -18.87 6.86
C ASP A 9 -1.25 -17.91 6.79
N VAL A 10 -1.51 -16.62 7.02
CA VAL A 10 -0.49 -15.56 6.95
C VAL A 10 0.64 -15.80 7.97
N TYR A 11 0.30 -16.31 9.15
CA TYR A 11 1.27 -16.60 10.20
C TYR A 11 2.32 -17.61 9.71
N THR A 12 1.88 -18.71 9.10
CA THR A 12 2.72 -19.78 8.57
C THR A 12 3.55 -19.29 7.38
N ILE A 13 2.96 -18.46 6.50
CA ILE A 13 3.70 -17.83 5.39
C ILE A 13 4.90 -17.03 5.91
N ILE A 14 4.68 -16.16 6.92
CA ILE A 14 5.75 -15.33 7.48
C ILE A 14 6.83 -16.20 8.15
N HIS A 15 6.44 -17.25 8.88
CA HIS A 15 7.39 -18.20 9.47
C HIS A 15 8.22 -18.95 8.43
N LEU A 16 7.64 -19.35 7.29
CA LEU A 16 8.39 -19.99 6.20
C LEU A 16 9.43 -19.05 5.58
N ILE A 17 9.11 -17.76 5.47
CA ILE A 17 10.03 -16.72 4.99
C ILE A 17 11.17 -16.52 6.01
N GLU A 18 10.84 -16.42 7.30
CA GLU A 18 11.80 -16.24 8.39
C GLU A 18 12.75 -17.44 8.51
N PHE A 19 12.21 -18.66 8.57
CA PHE A 19 12.98 -19.89 8.65
C PHE A 19 13.88 -20.09 7.42
N GLY A 20 13.35 -19.77 6.23
CA GLY A 20 14.10 -19.83 4.98
C GLY A 20 15.10 -18.70 4.78
N GLN A 21 15.21 -17.75 5.72
CA GLN A 21 16.05 -16.55 5.63
C GLN A 21 15.90 -15.80 4.29
N ARG A 22 14.67 -15.75 3.77
CA ARG A 22 14.42 -15.20 2.43
C ARG A 22 14.40 -13.67 2.46
N THR A 23 14.97 -13.06 1.43
CA THR A 23 14.88 -11.62 1.17
C THR A 23 13.90 -11.41 0.01
N GLY A 24 12.99 -10.45 0.14
CA GLY A 24 12.01 -10.16 -0.89
C GLY A 24 10.74 -9.50 -0.35
N GLU A 25 9.70 -9.55 -1.16
CA GLU A 25 8.43 -8.88 -0.96
C GLU A 25 7.29 -9.89 -0.89
N LEU A 26 6.46 -9.80 0.15
CA LEU A 26 5.22 -10.55 0.29
C LEU A 26 4.04 -9.61 0.05
N LEU A 27 3.29 -9.87 -1.01
CA LEU A 27 1.99 -9.27 -1.29
C LEU A 27 0.89 -10.18 -0.75
N ILE A 28 -0.07 -9.59 -0.03
CA ILE A 28 -1.31 -10.25 0.41
C ILE A 28 -2.49 -9.43 -0.09
N GLU A 29 -3.49 -10.10 -0.65
CA GLU A 29 -4.74 -9.52 -1.16
C GLU A 29 -5.93 -10.17 -0.44
N SER A 30 -6.83 -9.36 0.13
CA SER A 30 -8.10 -9.83 0.66
C SER A 30 -9.12 -10.05 -0.44
N THR A 31 -10.17 -10.84 -0.15
CA THR A 31 -11.32 -11.01 -1.06
C THR A 31 -12.12 -9.72 -1.31
N SER A 32 -11.92 -8.69 -0.48
CA SER A 32 -12.50 -7.35 -0.66
C SER A 32 -11.66 -6.44 -1.57
N GLY A 33 -10.53 -6.93 -2.10
CA GLY A 33 -9.63 -6.16 -2.96
C GLY A 33 -8.72 -5.18 -2.23
N LYS A 34 -8.49 -5.39 -0.92
CA LYS A 34 -7.43 -4.67 -0.18
C LYS A 34 -6.11 -5.41 -0.30
N PHE A 35 -5.01 -4.68 -0.33
CA PHE A 35 -3.68 -5.23 -0.50
C PHE A 35 -2.73 -4.74 0.58
N TRP A 36 -1.80 -5.60 0.96
CA TRP A 36 -0.71 -5.31 1.88
C TRP A 36 0.60 -5.83 1.34
N PHE A 37 1.67 -5.07 1.58
CA PHE A 37 3.04 -5.42 1.25
C PHE A 37 3.85 -5.58 2.53
N LEU A 38 4.61 -6.65 2.62
CA LEU A 38 5.59 -6.90 3.67
C LEU A 38 6.95 -7.10 3.02
N PHE A 39 7.95 -6.39 3.52
CA PHE A 39 9.30 -6.41 3.00
C PHE A 39 10.19 -7.17 3.96
N PHE A 40 11.00 -8.08 3.43
CA PHE A 40 11.86 -8.97 4.22
C PHE A 40 13.32 -8.87 3.79
N HIS A 41 14.21 -9.01 4.76
CA HIS A 41 15.64 -9.17 4.54
C HIS A 41 16.21 -10.25 5.44
N ASN A 42 16.80 -11.28 4.84
CA ASN A 42 17.33 -12.46 5.53
C ASN A 42 16.31 -13.09 6.50
N GLY A 43 15.03 -13.10 6.11
CA GLY A 43 13.92 -13.64 6.90
C GLY A 43 13.35 -12.67 7.94
N GLU A 44 13.96 -11.50 8.15
CA GLU A 44 13.46 -10.50 9.10
C GLU A 44 12.57 -9.48 8.41
N LEU A 45 11.47 -9.09 9.05
CA LEU A 45 10.58 -8.05 8.55
C LEU A 45 11.24 -6.68 8.70
N ILE A 46 11.34 -5.92 7.62
CA ILE A 46 11.98 -4.59 7.61
C ILE A 46 10.96 -3.45 7.50
N TYR A 47 9.83 -3.72 6.86
CA TYR A 47 8.72 -2.79 6.72
C TYR A 47 7.46 -3.54 6.30
N ALA A 48 6.31 -2.95 6.55
CA ALA A 48 5.04 -3.40 6.00
C ALA A 48 4.15 -2.18 5.74
N THR A 49 3.31 -2.23 4.72
CA THR A 49 2.36 -1.17 4.41
C THR A 49 1.11 -1.75 3.76
N ASP A 50 0.03 -1.00 3.82
CA ASP A 50 -1.10 -1.12 2.90
C ASP A 50 -0.90 -0.16 1.71
N THR A 51 -1.88 -0.11 0.82
CA THR A 51 -1.90 0.75 -0.36
C THR A 51 -2.38 2.18 -0.07
N ASP A 52 -2.29 2.69 1.17
CA ASP A 52 -2.60 4.10 1.43
C ASP A 52 -1.50 5.01 0.85
N SER A 53 -1.78 5.55 -0.32
CA SER A 53 -0.92 6.46 -1.06
C SER A 53 -0.97 7.91 -0.57
N ASN A 54 -1.97 8.26 0.24
CA ASN A 54 -2.19 9.63 0.69
C ASN A 54 -1.38 10.00 1.94
N LEU A 55 -0.51 9.09 2.39
CA LEU A 55 0.33 9.26 3.58
C LEU A 55 -0.50 9.60 4.83
N THR A 56 -1.77 9.17 4.89
CA THR A 56 -2.66 9.56 5.99
C THR A 56 -2.17 8.96 7.30
N ARG A 57 -1.74 7.70 7.26
CA ARG A 57 -1.12 7.02 8.41
C ARG A 57 0.12 7.75 8.91
N LEU A 58 1.08 8.09 8.04
CA LEU A 58 2.27 8.85 8.44
C LEU A 58 1.91 10.26 8.96
N ARG A 59 0.96 10.96 8.33
CA ARG A 59 0.46 12.24 8.86
C ARG A 59 -0.09 12.09 10.26
N ASP A 60 -0.83 11.02 10.54
CA ASP A 60 -1.37 10.78 11.87
C ASP A 60 -0.27 10.57 12.92
N TYR A 61 0.76 9.78 12.59
CA TYR A 61 1.92 9.60 13.48
C TYR A 61 2.67 10.91 13.73
N LEU A 62 2.84 11.73 12.69
CA LEU A 62 3.48 13.03 12.82
C LEU A 62 2.62 14.02 13.61
N HIS A 63 1.30 13.97 13.48
CA HIS A 63 0.38 14.77 14.29
C HIS A 63 0.53 14.47 15.79
N GLY A 64 0.68 13.20 16.17
CA GLY A 64 1.01 12.83 17.57
C GLY A 64 2.33 13.40 18.08
N LEU A 65 3.26 13.75 17.17
CA LEU A 65 4.53 14.40 17.47
C LEU A 65 4.49 15.93 17.31
N GLY A 66 3.36 16.52 16.89
CA GLY A 66 3.23 17.94 16.56
C GLY A 66 3.98 18.35 15.28
N LEU A 67 4.08 17.45 14.31
CA LEU A 67 4.85 17.57 13.06
C LEU A 67 4.00 17.35 11.79
N GLU A 68 2.68 17.49 11.86
CA GLU A 68 1.73 17.19 10.77
C GLU A 68 2.05 17.92 9.45
N HIS A 69 2.61 19.14 9.54
CA HIS A 69 3.02 19.97 8.39
C HIS A 69 4.41 19.64 7.84
N ALA A 70 5.09 18.62 8.36
CA ALA A 70 6.42 18.24 7.91
C ALA A 70 6.39 17.67 6.48
N LEU A 71 5.34 16.91 6.14
CA LEU A 71 5.20 16.29 4.82
C LEU A 71 4.93 17.29 3.70
N ASP A 72 4.27 18.41 4.00
CA ASP A 72 3.94 19.43 2.99
C ASP A 72 5.20 20.15 2.46
N ARG A 73 6.32 20.04 3.19
CA ARG A 73 7.61 20.65 2.85
C ARG A 73 8.55 19.70 2.11
N LEU A 74 8.20 18.41 2.01
CA LEU A 74 9.04 17.41 1.35
C LEU A 74 8.64 17.25 -0.11
N ALA A 75 9.65 17.14 -0.99
CA ALA A 75 9.42 16.70 -2.36
C ALA A 75 8.94 15.23 -2.36
N ASN A 76 8.21 14.82 -3.41
CA ASN A 76 7.82 13.42 -3.59
C ASN A 76 9.06 12.51 -3.48
N SER A 77 9.00 11.50 -2.62
CA SER A 77 10.07 10.53 -2.45
C SER A 77 10.25 9.74 -3.75
N LYS A 78 11.52 9.48 -4.12
CA LYS A 78 11.90 8.67 -5.28
C LYS A 78 11.82 7.16 -5.02
N LEU A 79 11.11 6.74 -3.97
CA LEU A 79 10.85 5.33 -3.66
C LEU A 79 9.43 5.03 -4.14
N GLY A 80 9.24 3.88 -4.81
CA GLY A 80 8.03 3.62 -5.61
C GLY A 80 6.76 3.51 -4.83
N ILE A 81 5.68 3.26 -5.56
CA ILE A 81 4.33 3.39 -5.03
C ILE A 81 4.11 2.51 -3.80
N ASN A 82 4.72 1.32 -3.79
CA ASN A 82 4.59 0.34 -2.70
C ASN A 82 5.42 0.69 -1.45
N VAL A 83 6.22 1.76 -1.50
CA VAL A 83 7.20 2.13 -0.47
C VAL A 83 7.21 3.65 -0.23
N LEU A 84 6.20 4.38 -0.72
CA LEU A 84 6.16 5.84 -0.65
C LEU A 84 6.28 6.34 0.79
N GLU A 85 5.51 5.74 1.72
CA GLU A 85 5.52 6.12 3.14
C GLU A 85 6.91 5.89 3.77
N TYR A 86 7.54 4.74 3.53
CA TYR A 86 8.91 4.45 4.01
C TYR A 86 9.92 5.47 3.49
N GLY A 87 9.79 5.86 2.22
CA GLY A 87 10.65 6.86 1.62
C GLY A 87 10.49 8.25 2.22
N GLN A 88 9.27 8.62 2.63
CA GLN A 88 9.03 9.88 3.35
C GLN A 88 9.60 9.85 4.77
N ILE A 89 9.48 8.72 5.48
CA ILE A 89 10.12 8.54 6.79
C ILE A 89 11.64 8.73 6.67
N TRP A 90 12.26 8.17 5.63
CA TRP A 90 13.68 8.40 5.35
C TRP A 90 14.01 9.87 5.08
N SER A 91 13.24 10.55 4.22
CA SER A 91 13.46 11.97 3.92
C SER A 91 13.32 12.88 5.14
N LEU A 92 12.38 12.58 6.04
CA LEU A 92 12.24 13.27 7.32
C LEU A 92 13.46 13.05 8.23
N LEU A 93 14.01 11.84 8.24
CA LEU A 93 15.20 11.49 9.02
C LEU A 93 16.46 12.19 8.48
N GLU A 94 16.68 12.18 7.16
CA GLU A 94 17.80 12.91 6.52
C GLU A 94 17.72 14.41 6.77
N SER A 95 16.50 14.96 6.78
CA SER A 95 16.27 16.39 7.03
C SER A 95 16.30 16.76 8.52
N ASN A 96 16.59 15.80 9.42
CA ASN A 96 16.57 15.96 10.88
C ASN A 96 15.24 16.48 11.45
N VAL A 97 14.12 16.25 10.75
CA VAL A 97 12.78 16.61 11.24
C VAL A 97 12.31 15.62 12.31
N ILE A 98 12.63 14.34 12.11
CA ILE A 98 12.45 13.28 13.11
C ILE A 98 13.81 12.66 13.45
N ASN A 99 13.94 12.14 14.67
CA ASN A 99 15.14 11.43 15.09
C ASN A 99 15.05 9.90 14.82
N PRO A 100 16.16 9.14 14.92
CA PRO A 100 16.15 7.69 14.66
C PRO A 100 15.18 6.90 15.54
N THR A 101 14.99 7.31 16.81
CA THR A 101 14.05 6.65 17.72
C THR A 101 12.60 6.85 17.29
N GLN A 102 12.24 8.07 16.86
CA GLN A 102 10.93 8.38 16.31
C GLN A 102 10.68 7.62 15.00
N ALA A 103 11.64 7.63 14.07
CA ALA A 103 11.53 6.89 12.81
C ALA A 103 11.32 5.39 13.06
N LYS A 104 12.11 4.80 13.96
CA LYS A 104 11.96 3.38 14.36
C LYS A 104 10.58 3.12 14.97
N SER A 105 10.12 3.97 15.89
CA SER A 105 8.80 3.85 16.52
C SER A 105 7.65 3.88 15.51
N ILE A 106 7.71 4.82 14.54
CA ILE A 106 6.71 4.92 13.46
C ILE A 106 6.72 3.65 12.62
N ILE A 107 7.90 3.19 12.18
CA ILE A 107 8.01 2.00 11.34
C ILE A 107 7.52 0.75 12.07
N GLU A 108 7.90 0.57 13.33
CA GLU A 108 7.42 -0.56 14.14
C GLU A 108 5.92 -0.49 14.34
N SER A 109 5.36 0.68 14.66
CA SER A 109 3.92 0.85 14.85
C SER A 109 3.15 0.59 13.55
N THR A 110 3.64 1.07 12.40
CA THR A 110 3.09 0.76 11.09
C THR A 110 3.12 -0.74 10.80
N MET A 111 4.25 -1.42 11.04
CA MET A 111 4.33 -2.87 10.87
C MET A 111 3.32 -3.60 11.75
N ARG A 112 3.18 -3.15 13.01
CA ARG A 112 2.23 -3.73 13.96
C ARG A 112 0.78 -3.57 13.50
N GLU A 113 0.44 -2.41 12.94
CA GLU A 113 -0.89 -2.16 12.36
C GLU A 113 -1.19 -3.07 11.17
N VAL A 114 -0.22 -3.23 10.25
CA VAL A 114 -0.40 -4.10 9.07
C VAL A 114 -0.53 -5.56 9.49
N LEU A 115 0.32 -6.02 10.42
CA LEU A 115 0.23 -7.37 10.98
C LEU A 115 -1.14 -7.62 11.65
N PHE A 116 -1.66 -6.64 12.37
CA PHE A 116 -2.98 -6.72 13.00
C PHE A 116 -4.09 -6.97 11.98
N ASP A 117 -4.05 -6.28 10.84
CA ASP A 117 -5.05 -6.42 9.77
C ASP A 117 -4.95 -7.77 9.05
N ILE A 118 -3.73 -8.20 8.70
CA ILE A 118 -3.55 -9.38 7.84
C ILE A 118 -3.60 -10.71 8.59
N LEU A 119 -3.18 -10.76 9.86
CA LEU A 119 -3.16 -12.01 10.63
C LEU A 119 -4.56 -12.54 10.96
N SER A 120 -5.57 -11.67 10.85
CA SER A 120 -6.98 -12.03 10.99
C SER A 120 -7.63 -12.48 9.67
N LEU A 121 -6.90 -12.48 8.55
CA LEU A 121 -7.41 -12.88 7.24
C LEU A 121 -7.41 -14.40 7.09
N TYR A 122 -8.59 -14.97 6.82
CA TYR A 122 -8.78 -16.39 6.50
C TYR A 122 -9.04 -16.66 5.00
N GLN A 123 -9.16 -15.60 4.20
CA GLN A 123 -9.42 -15.68 2.77
C GLN A 123 -8.68 -14.58 2.03
N GLY A 124 -8.17 -14.91 0.84
CA GLY A 124 -7.34 -14.03 0.04
C GLY A 124 -6.31 -14.79 -0.78
N THR A 125 -5.45 -14.06 -1.47
CA THR A 125 -4.30 -14.59 -2.21
C THR A 125 -3.02 -13.96 -1.72
N PHE A 126 -1.90 -14.65 -1.92
CA PHE A 126 -0.59 -14.10 -1.60
C PHE A 126 0.44 -14.46 -2.66
N VAL A 127 1.43 -13.58 -2.81
CA VAL A 127 2.59 -13.77 -3.69
C VAL A 127 3.83 -13.28 -2.95
N PHE A 128 4.86 -14.11 -2.85
CA PHE A 128 6.19 -13.75 -2.40
C PHE A 128 7.15 -13.77 -3.57
N GLU A 129 7.75 -12.61 -3.86
CA GLU A 129 8.75 -12.40 -4.90
C GLU A 129 10.12 -12.16 -4.24
N ILE A 130 11.17 -12.78 -4.80
CA ILE A 130 12.54 -12.48 -4.37
C ILE A 130 12.93 -11.17 -5.03
N SER A 131 13.24 -10.18 -4.21
CA SER A 131 13.66 -8.85 -4.66
C SER A 131 14.79 -8.31 -3.75
N PRO A 132 15.53 -7.29 -4.19
CA PRO A 132 16.47 -6.60 -3.31
C PRO A 132 15.76 -6.03 -2.08
N ALA A 133 16.41 -6.08 -0.92
CA ALA A 133 15.87 -5.46 0.28
C ALA A 133 15.73 -3.95 0.13
N LEU A 134 14.75 -3.36 0.84
CA LEU A 134 14.61 -1.91 0.91
C LEU A 134 15.89 -1.26 1.46
N THR A 135 16.26 -0.15 0.85
CA THR A 135 17.40 0.68 1.24
C THR A 135 16.97 2.13 1.41
N PRO A 136 17.43 2.82 2.48
CA PRO A 136 18.26 2.31 3.55
C PRO A 136 17.49 1.42 4.53
N LYS A 137 18.20 0.58 5.27
CA LYS A 137 17.60 -0.28 6.29
C LYS A 137 17.45 0.51 7.59
N LEU A 138 16.20 0.85 7.94
CA LEU A 138 15.89 1.65 9.12
C LEU A 138 15.60 0.82 10.38
N THR A 139 15.03 -0.38 10.22
CA THR A 139 14.77 -1.32 11.33
C THR A 139 14.68 -2.76 10.81
N GLN A 140 14.73 -3.72 11.72
CA GLN A 140 14.46 -5.13 11.45
C GLN A 140 13.74 -5.76 12.64
N LEU A 141 12.81 -6.65 12.36
CA LEU A 141 12.01 -7.35 13.36
C LEU A 141 11.89 -8.83 13.02
N LYS A 142 12.24 -9.70 13.96
CA LYS A 142 11.94 -11.14 13.85
C LYS A 142 10.51 -11.38 14.26
N PHE A 143 9.71 -11.94 13.36
CA PHE A 143 8.30 -12.21 13.64
C PHE A 143 8.14 -13.24 14.76
N SER A 144 9.02 -14.25 14.81
CA SER A 144 9.08 -15.21 15.91
C SER A 144 9.17 -14.56 17.29
N GLN A 145 9.86 -13.43 17.44
CA GLN A 145 10.04 -12.72 18.71
C GLN A 145 8.77 -12.00 19.19
N ILE A 146 7.92 -11.53 18.26
CA ILE A 146 6.71 -10.76 18.59
C ILE A 146 5.42 -11.56 18.45
N SER A 147 5.46 -12.72 17.78
CA SER A 147 4.30 -13.53 17.42
C SER A 147 3.34 -13.85 18.59
N SER A 148 3.88 -14.22 19.75
CA SER A 148 3.08 -14.58 20.94
C SER A 148 2.43 -13.38 21.63
N GLU A 149 3.10 -12.22 21.63
CA GLU A 149 2.52 -10.95 22.08
C GLU A 149 1.37 -10.53 21.13
N PHE A 150 1.60 -10.64 19.83
CA PHE A 150 0.61 -10.34 18.80
C PHE A 150 -0.65 -11.19 18.91
N ALA A 151 -0.51 -12.50 19.10
CA ALA A 151 -1.65 -13.39 19.29
C ALA A 151 -2.51 -12.97 20.50
N ARG A 152 -1.88 -12.56 21.61
CA ARG A 152 -2.57 -12.04 22.78
C ARG A 152 -3.27 -10.70 22.52
N HIS A 153 -2.64 -9.81 21.75
CA HIS A 153 -3.24 -8.52 21.37
C HIS A 153 -4.50 -8.73 20.53
N LEU A 154 -4.43 -9.59 19.50
CA LEU A 154 -5.59 -9.95 18.68
C LEU A 154 -6.71 -10.58 19.52
N GLN A 155 -6.37 -11.51 20.42
CA GLN A 155 -7.36 -12.13 21.31
C GLN A 155 -8.03 -11.11 22.22
N ARG A 156 -7.25 -10.16 22.78
CA ARG A 156 -7.80 -9.10 23.64
C ARG A 156 -8.72 -8.18 22.86
N TRP A 157 -8.33 -7.77 21.65
CA TRP A 157 -9.18 -6.94 20.79
C TRP A 157 -10.54 -7.58 20.50
N GLN A 158 -10.56 -8.89 20.24
CA GLN A 158 -11.80 -9.65 20.01
C GLN A 158 -12.76 -9.63 21.21
N GLN A 159 -12.27 -9.43 22.44
CA GLN A 159 -13.12 -9.35 23.64
C GLN A 159 -13.98 -8.08 23.67
N PHE A 160 -13.65 -7.04 22.88
CA PHE A 160 -14.42 -5.81 22.84
C PHE A 160 -15.69 -5.93 21.96
N TYR A 161 -15.81 -6.99 21.16
CA TYR A 161 -17.02 -7.28 20.40
C TYR A 161 -18.18 -7.70 21.34
N PRO A 162 -19.43 -7.28 21.13
CA PRO A 162 -19.96 -6.52 19.98
C PRO A 162 -19.92 -5.00 20.14
N VAL A 163 -19.41 -4.49 21.27
CA VAL A 163 -19.43 -3.05 21.62
C VAL A 163 -18.51 -2.26 20.68
N ILE A 164 -17.28 -2.73 20.51
CA ILE A 164 -16.34 -2.22 19.51
C ILE A 164 -16.18 -3.29 18.44
N GLN A 165 -16.68 -2.99 17.24
CA GLN A 165 -16.74 -3.88 16.08
C GLN A 165 -15.54 -3.69 15.15
N SER A 166 -14.90 -2.53 15.18
CA SER A 166 -13.78 -2.21 14.30
C SER A 166 -12.89 -1.12 14.86
N SER A 167 -11.61 -1.19 14.54
CA SER A 167 -10.62 -0.14 14.81
C SER A 167 -10.95 1.20 14.13
N ASN A 168 -11.83 1.16 13.12
CA ASN A 168 -12.17 2.31 12.29
C ASN A 168 -13.46 3.00 12.73
N GLN A 169 -14.03 2.63 13.88
CA GLN A 169 -15.14 3.38 14.47
C GLN A 169 -14.62 4.65 15.15
N CYS A 170 -15.46 5.67 15.22
CA CYS A 170 -15.10 6.98 15.78
C CYS A 170 -15.83 7.20 17.10
N PRO A 171 -15.15 7.11 18.27
CA PRO A 171 -15.77 7.38 19.56
C PRO A 171 -16.22 8.85 19.68
N VAL A 172 -17.26 9.06 20.49
CA VAL A 172 -17.82 10.37 20.84
C VAL A 172 -17.87 10.50 22.36
N LEU A 173 -17.38 11.61 22.89
CA LEU A 173 -17.49 11.94 24.31
C LEU A 173 -18.94 12.30 24.66
N MET A 174 -19.46 11.67 25.72
CA MET A 174 -20.73 12.03 26.35
C MET A 174 -20.51 12.85 27.64
N SER A 175 -19.30 12.77 28.21
CA SER A 175 -18.86 13.51 29.40
C SER A 175 -17.50 14.16 29.16
N ASN A 176 -17.30 15.38 29.66
CA ASN A 176 -16.04 16.14 29.50
C ASN A 176 -14.88 15.61 30.36
N ASP A 177 -15.18 14.84 31.40
CA ASP A 177 -14.16 14.28 32.32
C ASP A 177 -13.65 12.91 31.86
N ALA A 178 -14.27 12.34 30.82
CA ALA A 178 -13.94 11.03 30.31
C ALA A 178 -12.58 11.03 29.58
N LEU A 179 -11.77 10.00 29.83
CA LEU A 179 -10.52 9.73 29.12
C LEU A 179 -9.62 10.97 28.95
N PRO A 180 -9.15 11.60 30.04
CA PRO A 180 -8.47 12.91 29.98
C PRO A 180 -7.21 12.91 29.10
N HIS A 181 -6.54 11.76 28.93
CA HIS A 181 -5.38 11.58 28.05
C HIS A 181 -5.73 11.50 26.56
N LEU A 182 -7.00 11.27 26.20
CA LEU A 182 -7.47 11.15 24.81
C LEU A 182 -8.52 12.20 24.44
N ARG A 183 -9.09 12.89 25.43
CA ARG A 183 -10.27 13.76 25.27
C ARG A 183 -10.17 14.77 24.12
N ASN A 184 -8.97 15.27 23.85
CA ASN A 184 -8.75 16.30 22.83
C ASN A 184 -8.94 15.77 21.40
N TRP A 185 -8.97 14.45 21.22
CA TRP A 185 -9.06 13.79 19.93
C TRP A 185 -10.36 12.99 19.75
N ILE A 186 -11.15 12.80 20.81
CA ILE A 186 -12.44 12.10 20.72
C ILE A 186 -13.54 13.08 20.29
N ASP A 187 -13.70 13.25 18.98
CA ASP A 187 -14.56 14.25 18.36
C ASP A 187 -15.68 13.66 17.49
N GLY A 188 -15.85 12.32 17.50
CA GLY A 188 -16.78 11.61 16.64
C GLY A 188 -16.32 11.45 15.19
N LYS A 189 -15.12 11.92 14.84
CA LYS A 189 -14.54 11.80 13.49
C LYS A 189 -13.23 11.03 13.52
N THR A 190 -12.46 11.15 14.59
CA THR A 190 -11.21 10.44 14.80
C THR A 190 -11.47 8.98 15.14
N THR A 191 -10.87 8.06 14.39
CA THR A 191 -11.05 6.62 14.61
C THR A 191 -10.28 6.12 15.83
N ILE A 192 -10.67 4.98 16.41
CA ILE A 192 -9.92 4.30 17.48
C ILE A 192 -8.45 4.05 17.06
N ARG A 193 -8.23 3.68 15.80
CA ARG A 193 -6.89 3.52 15.22
C ARG A 193 -6.12 4.83 15.20
N GLN A 194 -6.73 5.94 14.79
CA GLN A 194 -6.07 7.25 14.82
C GLN A 194 -5.74 7.70 16.24
N LEU A 195 -6.60 7.43 17.22
CA LEU A 195 -6.29 7.70 18.63
C LEU A 195 -5.04 6.96 19.11
N SER A 196 -4.86 5.70 18.68
CA SER A 196 -3.63 4.94 18.93
C SER A 196 -2.40 5.62 18.31
N ARG A 197 -2.50 6.11 17.07
CA ARG A 197 -1.43 6.84 16.39
C ARG A 197 -1.09 8.18 17.07
N TYR A 198 -2.10 8.98 17.43
CA TYR A 198 -1.92 10.29 18.06
C TYR A 198 -1.32 10.18 19.46
N SER A 199 -1.78 9.20 20.24
CA SER A 199 -1.29 8.98 21.61
C SER A 199 0.02 8.21 21.70
N GLY A 200 0.40 7.48 20.63
CA GLY A 200 1.50 6.51 20.67
C GLY A 200 1.23 5.30 21.57
N LEU A 201 -0.03 5.07 21.97
CA LEU A 201 -0.42 3.93 22.81
C LEU A 201 -0.90 2.76 21.95
N ASP A 202 -0.73 1.54 22.45
CA ASP A 202 -1.22 0.33 21.80
C ASP A 202 -2.74 0.34 21.59
N ILE A 203 -3.19 -0.14 20.42
CA ILE A 203 -4.60 -0.12 20.04
C ILE A 203 -5.50 -0.88 21.03
N CYS A 204 -5.01 -1.94 21.68
CA CYS A 204 -5.77 -2.68 22.68
C CYS A 204 -5.91 -1.88 23.98
N LYS A 205 -4.94 -1.03 24.33
CA LYS A 205 -5.06 -0.11 25.47
C LYS A 205 -6.11 0.96 25.20
N ILE A 206 -6.10 1.56 24.01
CA ILE A 206 -7.14 2.51 23.59
C ILE A 206 -8.52 1.83 23.56
N GLY A 207 -8.60 0.62 22.99
CA GLY A 207 -9.82 -0.17 22.95
C GLY A 207 -10.36 -0.47 24.35
N GLN A 208 -9.48 -0.84 25.30
CA GLN A 208 -9.86 -1.07 26.70
C GLN A 208 -10.42 0.20 27.35
N ASP A 209 -9.72 1.33 27.20
CA ASP A 209 -10.11 2.61 27.80
C ASP A 209 -11.49 3.05 27.29
N ILE A 210 -11.71 2.93 25.98
CA ILE A 210 -13.01 3.22 25.35
C ILE A 210 -14.07 2.23 25.81
N TYR A 211 -13.76 0.93 25.87
CA TYR A 211 -14.71 -0.10 26.29
C TYR A 211 -15.19 0.13 27.73
N GLU A 212 -14.29 0.47 28.65
CA GLU A 212 -14.62 0.81 30.03
C GLU A 212 -15.45 2.09 30.12
N ALA A 213 -15.10 3.13 29.35
CA ALA A 213 -15.85 4.39 29.32
C ALA A 213 -17.25 4.25 28.67
N ILE A 214 -17.46 3.27 27.78
CA ILE A 214 -18.80 2.95 27.28
C ILE A 214 -19.64 2.30 28.38
N ALA A 215 -19.03 1.43 29.20
CA ALA A 215 -19.74 0.77 30.30
C ALA A 215 -20.23 1.76 31.37
N THR A 216 -19.54 2.89 31.54
CA THR A 216 -19.94 4.00 32.42
C THR A 216 -20.86 5.02 31.73
N GLY A 217 -21.10 4.89 30.42
CA GLY A 217 -21.93 5.82 29.63
C GLY A 217 -21.23 7.14 29.28
N GLU A 218 -19.92 7.23 29.50
CA GLU A 218 -19.11 8.43 29.29
C GLU A 218 -18.64 8.60 27.83
N VAL A 219 -18.60 7.49 27.08
CA VAL A 219 -18.27 7.45 25.66
C VAL A 219 -19.32 6.63 24.93
N THR A 220 -19.61 7.00 23.68
CA THR A 220 -20.36 6.15 22.76
C THR A 220 -19.57 5.91 21.48
N VAL A 221 -19.78 4.77 20.84
CA VAL A 221 -19.12 4.39 19.58
C VAL A 221 -20.20 4.03 18.56
N PRO A 222 -20.51 4.93 17.62
CA PRO A 222 -21.48 4.66 16.56
C PRO A 222 -21.05 3.46 15.69
N PRO A 223 -22.00 2.70 15.12
CA PRO A 223 -21.68 1.65 14.15
C PRO A 223 -20.99 2.23 12.91
N LEU A 224 -20.15 1.43 12.24
CA LEU A 224 -19.48 1.86 11.02
C LEU A 224 -20.51 2.23 9.94
N VAL A 225 -20.45 3.47 9.48
CA VAL A 225 -21.14 3.85 8.25
C VAL A 225 -20.24 3.44 7.09
N LEU A 226 -20.54 2.30 6.47
CA LEU A 226 -19.90 1.91 5.22
C LEU A 226 -20.39 2.85 4.12
N ASN A 227 -19.64 3.92 3.84
CA ASN A 227 -19.82 4.69 2.62
C ASN A 227 -19.44 3.79 1.43
N VAL A 228 -20.43 3.13 0.84
CA VAL A 228 -20.26 2.49 -0.46
C VAL A 228 -20.10 3.63 -1.48
N PRO A 229 -18.96 3.73 -2.18
CA PRO A 229 -18.81 4.74 -3.22
C PRO A 229 -19.91 4.51 -4.27
N GLN A 230 -20.76 5.51 -4.51
CA GLN A 230 -21.71 5.47 -5.61
C GLN A 230 -20.90 5.45 -6.91
N GLN A 231 -20.84 4.29 -7.57
CA GLN A 231 -20.24 4.15 -8.89
C GLN A 231 -21.04 4.98 -9.90
N VAL A 232 -20.52 6.15 -10.24
CA VAL A 232 -20.97 6.90 -11.41
C VAL A 232 -20.54 6.10 -12.63
N LYS A 233 -21.50 5.58 -13.41
CA LYS A 233 -21.28 4.95 -14.72
C LYS A 233 -20.78 5.98 -15.72
N VAL A 234 -19.50 6.33 -15.65
CA VAL A 234 -18.74 6.88 -16.78
C VAL A 234 -18.11 5.68 -17.49
N GLN A 235 -18.03 5.68 -18.82
CA GLN A 235 -17.27 4.66 -19.54
C GLN A 235 -15.80 4.74 -19.09
N SER A 236 -15.42 3.85 -18.18
CA SER A 236 -14.07 3.74 -17.62
C SER A 236 -13.05 3.42 -18.72
N PRO A 237 -12.02 4.27 -18.93
CA PRO A 237 -10.97 3.98 -19.89
C PRO A 237 -10.26 2.67 -19.56
N ARG A 238 -9.90 1.91 -20.59
CA ARG A 238 -9.24 0.61 -20.44
C ARG A 238 -7.72 0.77 -20.46
N VAL A 239 -7.08 0.35 -19.39
CA VAL A 239 -5.63 0.38 -19.24
C VAL A 239 -5.11 -1.05 -19.19
N VAL A 240 -4.10 -1.37 -20.00
CA VAL A 240 -3.33 -2.62 -19.86
C VAL A 240 -1.98 -2.28 -19.25
N CYS A 241 -1.64 -2.90 -18.13
CA CYS A 241 -0.33 -2.80 -17.49
C CYS A 241 0.47 -4.08 -17.75
N ILE A 242 1.68 -3.95 -18.27
CA ILE A 242 2.56 -5.08 -18.56
C ILE A 242 3.85 -4.86 -17.79
N ASP A 243 4.11 -5.74 -16.84
CA ASP A 243 5.26 -5.64 -15.92
C ASP A 243 5.56 -7.03 -15.36
N ASP A 244 6.77 -7.52 -15.50
CA ASP A 244 7.14 -8.85 -15.00
C ASP A 244 7.12 -8.95 -13.47
N SER A 245 7.15 -7.81 -12.76
CA SER A 245 6.86 -7.74 -11.34
C SER A 245 5.34 -7.82 -11.09
N VAL A 246 4.90 -8.92 -10.47
CA VAL A 246 3.50 -9.07 -10.04
C VAL A 246 3.13 -7.97 -9.04
N THR A 247 4.08 -7.60 -8.19
CA THR A 247 3.94 -6.54 -7.19
C THR A 247 3.63 -5.18 -7.82
N ILE A 248 4.32 -4.79 -8.91
CA ILE A 248 4.01 -3.55 -9.64
C ILE A 248 2.68 -3.67 -10.39
N CYS A 249 2.45 -4.78 -11.08
CA CYS A 249 1.20 -5.07 -11.79
C CYS A 249 -0.03 -4.87 -10.87
N ARG A 250 0.02 -5.42 -9.66
CA ARG A 250 -1.08 -5.33 -8.67
C ARG A 250 -1.24 -3.93 -8.10
N ALA A 251 -0.14 -3.23 -7.82
CA ALA A 251 -0.18 -1.85 -7.35
C ALA A 251 -0.86 -0.93 -8.38
N VAL A 252 -0.47 -1.04 -9.65
CA VAL A 252 -1.07 -0.27 -10.75
C VAL A 252 -2.54 -0.61 -10.92
N GLU A 253 -2.90 -1.90 -10.89
CA GLU A 253 -4.29 -2.37 -10.97
C GLU A 253 -5.16 -1.76 -9.88
N TYR A 254 -4.73 -1.83 -8.61
CA TYR A 254 -5.45 -1.26 -7.47
C TYR A 254 -5.67 0.24 -7.60
N ILE A 255 -4.59 1.00 -7.85
CA ILE A 255 -4.64 2.47 -7.89
C ILE A 255 -5.61 2.94 -8.98
N LEU A 256 -5.43 2.42 -10.20
CA LEU A 256 -6.23 2.86 -11.33
C LEU A 256 -7.68 2.36 -11.20
N HIS A 257 -7.92 1.15 -10.69
CA HIS A 257 -9.29 0.66 -10.44
C HIS A 257 -10.06 1.57 -9.47
N ASN A 258 -9.41 1.99 -8.37
CA ASN A 258 -10.03 2.90 -7.40
C ASN A 258 -10.32 4.31 -7.96
N HIS A 259 -9.66 4.68 -9.06
CA HIS A 259 -9.88 5.94 -9.76
C HIS A 259 -10.79 5.79 -10.99
N GLY A 260 -11.51 4.66 -11.08
CA GLY A 260 -12.55 4.44 -12.09
C GLY A 260 -12.02 3.99 -13.45
N TYR A 261 -10.80 3.43 -13.53
CA TYR A 261 -10.25 2.81 -14.73
C TYR A 261 -10.55 1.31 -14.78
N GLN A 262 -10.70 0.76 -15.98
CA GLN A 262 -10.72 -0.69 -16.20
C GLN A 262 -9.29 -1.15 -16.46
N VAL A 263 -8.67 -1.85 -15.52
CA VAL A 263 -7.26 -2.24 -15.63
C VAL A 263 -7.14 -3.73 -15.89
N MET A 264 -6.21 -4.11 -16.75
CA MET A 264 -5.75 -5.48 -16.89
C MET A 264 -4.24 -5.53 -16.74
N ALA A 265 -3.78 -6.18 -15.68
CA ALA A 265 -2.36 -6.39 -15.43
C ALA A 265 -1.88 -7.72 -16.05
N VAL A 266 -0.70 -7.72 -16.66
CA VAL A 266 -0.10 -8.85 -17.34
C VAL A 266 1.35 -8.99 -16.91
N SER A 267 1.64 -10.02 -16.11
CA SER A 267 3.01 -10.28 -15.64
C SER A 267 3.87 -11.12 -16.58
N SER A 268 3.28 -11.61 -17.68
CA SER A 268 4.01 -12.38 -18.69
C SER A 268 4.07 -11.59 -20.00
N PRO A 269 5.24 -11.07 -20.38
CA PRO A 269 5.43 -10.28 -21.61
C PRO A 269 4.96 -11.03 -22.87
N ILE A 270 5.16 -12.35 -22.94
CA ILE A 270 4.70 -13.18 -24.07
C ILE A 270 3.17 -13.17 -24.22
N LYS A 271 2.41 -13.05 -23.11
CA LYS A 271 0.94 -12.95 -23.15
C LYS A 271 0.45 -11.53 -23.41
N ALA A 272 1.32 -10.53 -23.36
CA ALA A 272 0.93 -9.12 -23.45
C ALA A 272 0.22 -8.80 -24.76
N LEU A 273 0.76 -9.26 -25.90
CA LEU A 273 0.13 -9.02 -27.21
C LEU A 273 -1.26 -9.61 -27.30
N SER A 274 -1.44 -10.89 -26.92
CA SER A 274 -2.75 -11.54 -27.00
C SER A 274 -3.78 -10.82 -26.12
N VAL A 275 -3.39 -10.39 -24.93
CA VAL A 275 -4.22 -9.60 -24.02
C VAL A 275 -4.59 -8.25 -24.63
N ILE A 276 -3.63 -7.49 -25.19
CA ILE A 276 -3.89 -6.20 -25.83
C ILE A 276 -4.88 -6.35 -27.00
N PHE A 277 -4.68 -7.36 -27.85
CA PHE A 277 -5.56 -7.63 -28.98
C PHE A 277 -7.00 -7.95 -28.56
N GLN A 278 -7.18 -8.68 -27.46
CA GLN A 278 -8.49 -9.03 -26.92
C GLN A 278 -9.17 -7.85 -26.23
N HIS A 279 -8.44 -7.10 -25.40
CA HIS A 279 -9.01 -6.07 -24.52
C HIS A 279 -9.18 -4.71 -25.19
N LYS A 280 -8.40 -4.46 -26.26
CA LYS A 280 -8.36 -3.19 -27.01
C LYS A 280 -8.26 -1.99 -26.05
N PRO A 281 -7.13 -1.86 -25.33
CA PRO A 281 -6.97 -0.80 -24.34
C PRO A 281 -6.96 0.58 -24.99
N ASP A 282 -7.41 1.57 -24.21
CA ASP A 282 -7.25 2.99 -24.52
C ASP A 282 -5.84 3.48 -24.17
N LEU A 283 -5.12 2.77 -23.29
CA LEU A 283 -3.76 3.11 -22.87
C LEU A 283 -2.98 1.85 -22.44
N VAL A 284 -1.68 1.80 -22.75
CA VAL A 284 -0.78 0.74 -22.31
C VAL A 284 0.31 1.32 -21.40
N LEU A 285 0.47 0.74 -20.21
CA LEU A 285 1.63 0.89 -19.36
C LEU A 285 2.54 -0.32 -19.60
N CYS A 286 3.80 -0.11 -19.97
CA CYS A 286 4.70 -1.19 -20.37
C CYS A 286 6.05 -1.03 -19.70
N ASP A 287 6.47 -2.01 -18.91
CA ASP A 287 7.84 -2.06 -18.43
C ASP A 287 8.83 -2.23 -19.58
N ILE A 288 10.01 -1.62 -19.43
CA ILE A 288 11.08 -1.72 -20.41
C ILE A 288 11.88 -3.01 -20.21
N THR A 289 12.16 -3.39 -18.97
CA THR A 289 13.16 -4.41 -18.64
C THR A 289 12.48 -5.71 -18.28
N MET A 290 11.95 -6.37 -19.30
CA MET A 290 11.23 -7.64 -19.13
C MET A 290 11.99 -8.81 -19.79
N PRO A 291 11.90 -10.02 -19.23
CA PRO A 291 12.46 -11.21 -19.85
C PRO A 291 11.71 -11.57 -21.15
N GLU A 292 12.40 -12.28 -22.03
CA GLU A 292 11.87 -12.84 -23.30
C GLU A 292 11.58 -11.78 -24.38
N ILE A 293 10.78 -10.76 -24.07
CA ILE A 293 10.46 -9.64 -24.97
C ILE A 293 10.58 -8.34 -24.17
N ASP A 294 11.48 -7.45 -24.59
CA ASP A 294 11.65 -6.16 -23.92
C ASP A 294 10.53 -5.17 -24.30
N GLY A 295 10.34 -4.13 -23.49
CA GLY A 295 9.27 -3.15 -23.72
C GLY A 295 9.41 -2.38 -25.04
N TYR A 296 10.65 -2.18 -25.53
CA TYR A 296 10.90 -1.49 -26.79
C TYR A 296 10.42 -2.30 -27.99
N GLU A 297 10.71 -3.60 -27.99
CA GLU A 297 10.25 -4.55 -29.00
C GLU A 297 8.74 -4.60 -29.02
N LEU A 298 8.10 -4.74 -27.85
CA LEU A 298 6.66 -4.78 -27.72
C LEU A 298 5.99 -3.49 -28.24
N CYS A 299 6.52 -2.32 -27.89
CA CYS A 299 6.05 -1.04 -28.41
C CYS A 299 6.20 -0.95 -29.93
N GLY A 300 7.35 -1.34 -30.47
CA GLY A 300 7.57 -1.39 -31.91
C GLY A 300 6.56 -2.30 -32.64
N MET A 301 6.23 -3.45 -32.04
CA MET A 301 5.20 -4.36 -32.58
C MET A 301 3.81 -3.71 -32.57
N LEU A 302 3.43 -3.05 -31.47
CA LEU A 302 2.15 -2.35 -31.37
C LEU A 302 2.04 -1.18 -32.35
N ARG A 303 3.14 -0.44 -32.59
CA ARG A 303 3.17 0.67 -33.56
C ARG A 303 3.04 0.22 -35.01
N ARG A 304 3.51 -0.99 -35.34
CA ARG A 304 3.31 -1.60 -36.67
C ARG A 304 1.89 -2.14 -36.88
N SER A 305 1.12 -2.33 -35.80
CA SER A 305 -0.28 -2.73 -35.88
C SER A 305 -1.18 -1.52 -36.13
N SER A 306 -1.94 -1.52 -37.23
CA SER A 306 -2.90 -0.45 -37.53
C SER A 306 -3.96 -0.25 -36.44
N ALA A 307 -4.28 -1.30 -35.68
CA ALA A 307 -5.24 -1.25 -34.58
C ALA A 307 -4.70 -0.49 -33.34
N PHE A 308 -3.38 -0.48 -33.12
CA PHE A 308 -2.75 0.06 -31.90
C PHE A 308 -1.73 1.17 -32.16
N ALA A 309 -1.51 1.54 -33.42
CA ALA A 309 -0.55 2.56 -33.82
C ALA A 309 -0.74 3.90 -33.08
N LYS A 310 -1.98 4.24 -32.72
CA LYS A 310 -2.34 5.48 -32.02
C LYS A 310 -2.61 5.31 -30.52
N VAL A 311 -2.62 4.09 -30.00
CA VAL A 311 -2.87 3.87 -28.57
C VAL A 311 -1.68 4.42 -27.78
N PRO A 312 -1.90 5.33 -26.80
CA PRO A 312 -0.84 5.81 -25.92
C PRO A 312 -0.10 4.64 -25.25
N ILE A 313 1.23 4.65 -25.36
CA ILE A 313 2.11 3.69 -24.68
C ILE A 313 3.01 4.50 -23.75
N ILE A 314 2.84 4.31 -22.44
CA ILE A 314 3.70 4.89 -21.41
C ILE A 314 4.70 3.82 -20.98
N MET A 315 5.98 4.11 -21.15
CA MET A 315 7.05 3.20 -20.74
C MET A 315 7.37 3.35 -19.26
N LEU A 316 7.41 2.26 -18.52
CA LEU A 316 7.86 2.23 -17.13
C LEU A 316 9.37 1.90 -17.12
N THR A 317 10.20 2.78 -16.56
CA THR A 317 11.68 2.63 -16.65
C THR A 317 12.37 2.66 -15.29
N GLY A 318 13.25 1.71 -14.98
CA GLY A 318 13.97 1.64 -13.71
C GLY A 318 15.07 2.69 -13.47
N LYS A 319 15.57 3.37 -14.51
CA LYS A 319 16.64 4.39 -14.39
C LYS A 319 16.48 5.52 -15.42
N ASP A 320 16.83 6.74 -15.00
CA ASP A 320 16.87 7.95 -15.84
C ASP A 320 18.06 7.95 -16.82
N GLY A 321 18.15 6.94 -17.69
CA GLY A 321 19.06 6.97 -18.82
C GLY A 321 18.53 7.91 -19.90
N PHE A 322 19.23 9.00 -20.20
CA PHE A 322 18.95 9.82 -21.40
C PHE A 322 18.80 8.96 -22.66
N ILE A 323 19.60 7.89 -22.75
CA ILE A 323 19.60 6.90 -23.83
C ILE A 323 18.27 6.15 -23.93
N ASP A 324 17.69 5.72 -22.81
CA ASP A 324 16.41 5.00 -22.79
C ASP A 324 15.25 5.89 -23.28
N ARG A 325 15.28 7.17 -22.91
CA ARG A 325 14.27 8.14 -23.39
C ARG A 325 14.36 8.38 -24.89
N VAL A 326 15.57 8.48 -25.42
CA VAL A 326 15.79 8.61 -26.88
C VAL A 326 15.31 7.36 -27.59
N LYS A 327 15.69 6.16 -27.11
CA LYS A 327 15.28 4.88 -27.70
C LYS A 327 13.76 4.68 -27.65
N ALA A 328 13.12 4.99 -26.51
CA ALA A 328 11.67 4.94 -26.34
C ALA A 328 10.94 5.83 -27.35
N ARG A 329 11.40 7.07 -27.54
CA ARG A 329 10.83 7.97 -28.55
C ARG A 329 11.02 7.45 -29.96
N MET A 330 12.19 6.87 -30.28
CA MET A 330 12.45 6.30 -31.60
C MET A 330 11.53 5.12 -31.94
N VAL A 331 11.14 4.30 -30.96
CA VAL A 331 10.18 3.19 -31.16
C VAL A 331 8.71 3.63 -31.05
N GLY A 332 8.45 4.93 -30.86
CA GLY A 332 7.11 5.50 -30.86
C GLY A 332 6.40 5.49 -29.51
N ALA A 333 7.11 5.35 -28.38
CA ALA A 333 6.50 5.53 -27.06
C ALA A 333 5.93 6.95 -26.91
N THR A 334 4.80 7.06 -26.22
CA THR A 334 4.09 8.33 -26.03
C THR A 334 4.69 9.14 -24.89
N GLU A 335 4.99 8.48 -23.77
CA GLU A 335 5.58 9.08 -22.57
C GLU A 335 6.41 8.01 -21.84
N TYR A 336 7.17 8.42 -20.84
CA TYR A 336 7.81 7.51 -19.88
C TYR A 336 7.46 7.91 -18.45
N LEU A 337 7.43 6.92 -17.57
CA LEU A 337 7.26 7.07 -16.14
C LEU A 337 8.42 6.34 -15.45
N THR A 338 9.24 7.08 -14.72
CA THR A 338 10.43 6.51 -14.08
C THR A 338 10.00 5.75 -12.84
N LYS A 339 10.29 4.45 -12.82
CA LYS A 339 10.28 3.63 -11.62
C LYS A 339 11.44 4.05 -10.70
N PRO A 340 11.16 4.16 -9.40
CA PRO A 340 9.92 3.75 -8.79
C PRO A 340 9.02 5.03 -8.66
N PHE A 341 7.77 4.97 -9.15
CA PHE A 341 6.85 6.14 -9.27
C PHE A 341 5.83 6.19 -8.12
N GLY A 342 5.09 7.29 -7.93
CA GLY A 342 3.99 7.39 -6.94
C GLY A 342 2.57 7.32 -7.55
N GLU A 343 1.52 7.16 -6.74
CA GLU A 343 0.12 7.16 -7.20
C GLU A 343 -0.23 8.44 -7.98
N LYS A 344 0.08 9.61 -7.41
CA LYS A 344 -0.21 10.90 -8.04
C LYS A 344 0.45 11.03 -9.41
N GLU A 345 1.68 10.54 -9.55
CA GLU A 345 2.43 10.57 -10.81
C GLU A 345 1.83 9.61 -11.84
N LEU A 346 1.45 8.40 -11.41
CA LEU A 346 0.75 7.43 -12.24
C LEU A 346 -0.58 8.00 -12.74
N LEU A 347 -1.43 8.51 -11.84
CA LEU A 347 -2.73 9.08 -12.18
C LEU A 347 -2.61 10.29 -13.09
N THR A 348 -1.70 11.22 -12.79
CA THR A 348 -1.49 12.42 -13.62
C THR A 348 -1.07 12.03 -15.03
N THR A 349 -0.17 11.05 -15.16
CA THR A 349 0.28 10.58 -16.47
C THR A 349 -0.82 9.83 -17.22
N VAL A 350 -1.53 8.91 -16.56
CA VAL A 350 -2.63 8.16 -17.19
C VAL A 350 -3.75 9.09 -17.61
N GLU A 351 -4.20 10.01 -16.74
CA GLU A 351 -5.25 10.99 -17.06
C GLU A 351 -4.91 11.89 -18.25
N LYS A 352 -3.63 12.27 -18.39
CA LYS A 352 -3.17 13.09 -19.51
C LYS A 352 -3.40 12.42 -20.87
N TYR A 353 -3.38 11.09 -20.92
CA TYR A 353 -3.45 10.32 -22.16
C TYR A 353 -4.69 9.43 -22.28
N SER A 354 -5.48 9.26 -21.22
CA SER A 354 -6.71 8.46 -21.20
C SER A 354 -7.98 9.28 -21.51
N LYS A 355 -7.92 10.61 -21.40
CA LYS A 355 -9.04 11.52 -21.76
C LYS A 355 -9.10 11.68 -23.28
N ARG A 356 -10.25 11.33 -23.87
CA ARG A 356 -10.62 11.70 -25.25
C ARG A 356 -11.30 13.05 -25.29
#